data_AF-A0A386HP14-F1
#
_entry.id   AF-A0A386HP14-F1
#
_cell.length_a   1.000
_cell.length_b   1.000
_cell.length_c   1.000
_cell.angle_alpha   90.00
_cell.angle_beta   90.00
_cell.angle_gamma   90.00
#
_symmetry.space_group_name_H-M   'P 1'
#
loop_
_entity.id
_entity.type
_entity.pdbx_description
1 polymer ?
#
loop_
_entity_poly.entity_id
_entity_poly.type
_entity_poly.pdbx_seq_one_letter_code
_entity_poly.pdbx_strand_id
1 'polypeptide(L)'
;MEQLLVEKLRTYITYHNPDLLIKLQSPNSFQGYLAKRVKEIQPLMHRLLHDGLPMHVIEELCLVEMTASLRPSKFKYIRKLLKDKFYEDYNRMKETGSLTYEIIQLMDWCEDGFACFEFNEDNEDDSLLKEVIRQGIQHYLEIK
;
A
#
# COMPACT_ATOMS: atom_id res chain seq x y z
N MET A 1 -1.43 6.32 -23.58
CA MET A 1 -0.90 6.68 -22.24
C MET A 1 -1.80 6.16 -21.12
N GLU A 2 -3.12 6.40 -21.17
CA GLU A 2 -4.05 5.95 -20.10
C GLU A 2 -3.96 4.47 -19.74
N GLN A 3 -4.00 3.57 -20.74
CA GLN A 3 -3.87 2.13 -20.50
C GLN A 3 -2.54 1.76 -19.81
N LEU A 4 -1.45 2.44 -20.16
CA LEU A 4 -0.15 2.24 -19.50
C LEU A 4 -0.20 2.68 -18.03
N LEU A 5 -0.84 3.81 -17.73
CA LEU A 5 -1.01 4.29 -16.36
C LEU A 5 -1.92 3.38 -15.53
N VAL A 6 -2.97 2.81 -16.13
CA VAL A 6 -3.83 1.79 -15.50
C VAL A 6 -2.98 0.58 -15.09
N GLU A 7 -2.15 0.05 -16.00
CA GLU A 7 -1.33 -1.14 -15.70
C GLU A 7 -0.21 -0.84 -14.70
N LYS A 8 0.40 0.36 -14.74
CA LYS A 8 1.35 0.80 -13.71
C LYS A 8 0.68 0.92 -12.33
N LEU A 9 -0.50 1.52 -12.26
CA LEU A 9 -1.25 1.64 -11.01
C LEU A 9 -1.70 0.28 -10.47
N ARG A 10 -2.18 -0.61 -11.35
CA ARG A 10 -2.51 -2.00 -11.01
C ARG A 10 -1.31 -2.69 -10.37
N THR A 11 -0.16 -2.61 -11.03
CA THR A 11 1.09 -3.21 -10.56
C THR A 11 1.48 -2.65 -9.19
N TYR A 12 1.45 -1.33 -9.04
CA TYR A 12 1.74 -0.67 -7.76
C TYR A 12 0.85 -1.18 -6.62
N ILE A 13 -0.47 -1.21 -6.83
CA ILE A 13 -1.44 -1.65 -5.80
C ILE A 13 -1.22 -3.12 -5.44
N THR A 14 -1.02 -4.00 -6.41
CA THR A 14 -0.76 -5.43 -6.14
C THR A 14 0.43 -5.66 -5.22
N TYR A 15 1.49 -4.84 -5.32
CA TYR A 15 2.69 -4.98 -4.50
C TYR A 15 2.68 -4.17 -3.21
N HIS A 16 1.98 -3.03 -3.18
CA HIS A 16 2.02 -2.10 -2.05
C HIS A 16 0.76 -2.13 -1.20
N ASN A 17 -0.42 -2.34 -1.78
CA ASN A 17 -1.70 -2.25 -1.08
C ASN A 17 -2.63 -3.41 -1.50
N PRO A 18 -2.21 -4.68 -1.31
CA PRO A 18 -3.04 -5.83 -1.69
C PRO A 18 -4.33 -5.92 -0.86
N ASP A 19 -4.39 -5.26 0.30
CA ASP A 19 -5.61 -5.08 1.08
C ASP A 19 -6.71 -4.35 0.27
N LEU A 20 -6.33 -3.42 -0.60
CA LEU A 20 -7.28 -2.72 -1.46
C LEU A 20 -7.95 -3.66 -2.47
N LEU A 21 -7.24 -4.70 -2.93
CA LEU A 21 -7.81 -5.74 -3.79
C LEU A 21 -8.87 -6.55 -3.03
N ILE A 22 -8.63 -6.83 -1.75
CA ILE A 22 -9.59 -7.54 -0.89
C ILE A 22 -10.78 -6.65 -0.52
N LYS A 23 -10.59 -5.33 -0.34
CA LYS A 23 -11.70 -4.40 -0.09
C LYS A 23 -12.59 -4.23 -1.33
N LEU A 24 -12.00 -4.26 -2.52
CA LEU A 24 -12.67 -4.11 -3.82
C LEU A 24 -13.06 -5.47 -4.42
N GLN A 25 -13.69 -6.34 -3.62
CA GLN A 25 -13.96 -7.78 -3.87
C GLN A 25 -14.55 -8.16 -5.24
N SER A 26 -15.10 -7.21 -6.01
CA SER A 26 -15.55 -7.45 -7.38
C SER A 26 -14.51 -6.97 -8.40
N PRO A 27 -14.11 -7.78 -9.40
CA PRO A 27 -13.20 -7.36 -10.48
C PRO A 27 -13.63 -6.06 -11.17
N ASN A 28 -14.94 -5.87 -11.36
CA ASN A 28 -15.52 -4.65 -11.93
C ASN A 28 -15.29 -3.41 -11.04
N SER A 29 -15.23 -3.59 -9.72
CA SER A 29 -14.98 -2.51 -8.77
C SER A 29 -13.51 -2.09 -8.74
N PHE A 30 -12.57 -3.04 -8.83
CA PHE A 30 -11.14 -2.72 -8.92
C PHE A 30 -10.79 -2.08 -10.26
N GLN A 31 -11.29 -2.62 -11.37
CA GLN A 31 -11.09 -2.01 -12.68
C GLN A 31 -11.70 -0.59 -12.74
N GLY A 32 -12.89 -0.41 -12.16
CA GLY A 32 -13.53 0.90 -12.04
C GLY A 32 -12.71 1.88 -11.20
N TYR A 33 -12.13 1.43 -10.09
CA TYR A 33 -11.22 2.23 -9.26
C TYR A 33 -10.00 2.71 -10.06
N LEU A 34 -9.31 1.81 -10.77
CA LEU A 34 -8.14 2.16 -11.58
C LEU A 34 -8.49 3.19 -12.65
N ALA A 35 -9.58 2.96 -13.39
CA ALA A 35 -10.04 3.88 -14.43
C ALA A 35 -10.40 5.26 -13.87
N LYS A 36 -11.06 5.30 -12.70
CA LYS A 36 -11.39 6.55 -12.02
C LYS A 36 -10.13 7.31 -11.61
N ARG A 37 -9.14 6.65 -11.01
CA ARG A 37 -7.86 7.28 -10.61
C ARG A 37 -7.10 7.86 -11.79
N VAL A 38 -7.01 7.11 -12.90
CA VAL A 38 -6.38 7.62 -14.13
C VAL A 38 -7.15 8.81 -14.70
N LYS A 39 -8.49 8.79 -14.61
CA LYS A 39 -9.32 9.93 -15.05
C LYS A 39 -9.10 11.18 -14.19
N GLU A 40 -8.92 11.02 -12.88
CA GLU A 40 -8.66 12.13 -11.95
C GLU A 40 -7.35 12.86 -12.27
N ILE A 41 -6.31 12.17 -12.75
CA ILE A 41 -5.01 12.77 -13.11
C ILE A 41 -4.94 13.29 -14.55
N GLN A 42 -6.01 13.19 -15.34
CA GLN A 42 -6.06 13.69 -16.72
C GLN A 42 -5.60 15.15 -16.85
N PRO A 43 -6.03 16.10 -15.99
CA PRO A 43 -5.58 17.49 -16.11
C PRO A 43 -4.06 17.65 -15.91
N LEU A 44 -3.47 16.88 -14.98
CA LEU A 44 -2.03 16.85 -14.75
C LEU A 44 -1.32 16.29 -15.98
N MET A 45 -1.76 15.14 -16.48
CA MET A 45 -1.19 14.50 -17.68
C MET A 45 -1.17 15.44 -18.89
N HIS A 46 -2.27 16.15 -19.16
CA HIS A 46 -2.35 17.11 -20.27
C HIS A 46 -1.40 18.29 -20.09
N ARG A 47 -1.28 18.82 -18.87
CA ARG A 47 -0.32 19.89 -18.56
C ARG A 47 1.11 19.43 -18.84
N LEU A 48 1.51 18.27 -18.33
CA LEU A 48 2.87 17.75 -18.48
C LEU A 48 3.22 17.45 -19.95
N LEU A 49 2.25 16.99 -20.74
CA LEU A 49 2.40 16.81 -22.19
C LEU A 49 2.58 18.14 -22.91
N HIS A 50 1.78 19.15 -22.56
CA HIS A 50 1.90 20.49 -23.11
C HIS A 50 3.25 21.13 -22.79
N ASP A 51 3.77 20.90 -21.59
CA ASP A 51 5.08 21.40 -21.13
C ASP A 51 6.27 20.68 -21.81
N GLY A 52 5.99 19.71 -22.69
CA GLY A 52 7.01 19.03 -23.51
C GLY A 52 7.91 18.08 -22.72
N LEU A 53 7.46 17.61 -21.54
CA LEU A 53 8.25 16.70 -20.73
C LEU A 53 8.44 15.34 -21.41
N PRO A 54 9.58 14.66 -21.18
CA PRO A 54 9.78 13.31 -21.68
C PRO A 54 8.72 12.35 -21.13
N MET A 55 8.22 11.45 -21.97
CA MET A 55 7.15 10.51 -21.64
C MET A 55 7.37 9.73 -20.33
N HIS A 56 8.59 9.24 -20.10
CA HIS A 56 8.92 8.50 -18.87
C HIS A 56 8.77 9.36 -17.60
N VAL A 57 9.10 10.65 -17.68
CA VAL A 57 8.93 11.62 -16.57
C VAL A 57 7.44 11.84 -16.31
N ILE A 58 6.64 12.02 -17.36
CA ILE A 58 5.18 12.18 -17.24
C ILE A 58 4.57 10.96 -16.55
N GLU A 59 4.96 9.76 -16.98
CA GLU A 59 4.45 8.53 -16.39
C GLU A 59 4.79 8.41 -14.90
N GLU A 60 5.99 8.79 -14.50
CA GLU A 60 6.43 8.78 -13.09
C GLU A 60 5.64 9.78 -12.25
N LEU A 61 5.53 11.04 -12.71
CA LEU A 61 4.77 12.08 -12.01
C LEU A 61 3.28 11.72 -11.87
N CYS A 62 2.66 11.20 -12.93
CA CYS A 62 1.28 10.72 -12.86
C CYS A 62 1.14 9.57 -11.87
N LEU A 63 2.10 8.64 -11.81
CA LEU A 63 2.05 7.53 -10.85
C LEU A 63 2.23 8.02 -9.40
N VAL A 64 3.14 8.96 -9.15
CA VAL A 64 3.33 9.59 -7.84
C VAL A 64 2.03 10.22 -7.35
N GLU A 65 1.34 10.96 -8.23
CA GLU A 65 0.07 11.61 -7.91
C GLU A 65 -1.04 10.58 -7.63
N MET A 66 -1.24 9.59 -8.51
CA MET A 66 -2.27 8.56 -8.34
C MET A 66 -2.10 7.74 -7.06
N THR A 67 -0.87 7.62 -6.56
CA THR A 67 -0.52 6.80 -5.40
C THR A 67 -0.30 7.61 -4.13
N ALA A 68 -0.43 8.94 -4.16
CA ALA A 68 -0.17 9.81 -3.01
C ALA A 68 -0.99 9.40 -1.78
N SER A 69 -2.31 9.23 -1.93
CA SER A 69 -3.20 8.76 -0.84
C SER A 69 -3.01 7.29 -0.41
N LEU A 70 -2.16 6.53 -1.12
CA LEU A 70 -1.83 5.13 -0.80
C LEU A 70 -0.46 5.00 -0.12
N ARG A 71 0.17 6.14 0.21
CA ARG A 71 1.47 6.20 0.87
C ARG A 71 1.31 6.85 2.26
N PRO A 72 2.04 6.35 3.26
CA PRO A 72 2.82 5.12 3.25
C PRO A 72 1.91 3.89 3.35
N SER A 73 2.44 2.74 2.94
CA SER A 73 1.67 1.49 2.93
C SER A 73 1.77 0.79 4.29
N LYS A 74 0.64 0.69 5.01
CA LYS A 74 0.51 -0.11 6.23
C LYS A 74 0.90 -1.57 5.99
N PHE A 75 0.53 -2.13 4.83
CA PHE A 75 0.90 -3.50 4.44
C PHE A 75 2.42 -3.67 4.38
N LYS A 76 3.14 -2.77 3.70
CA LYS A 76 4.60 -2.83 3.62
C LYS A 76 5.27 -2.57 4.96
N TYR A 77 4.70 -1.68 5.75
CA TYR A 77 5.18 -1.37 7.09
C TYR A 77 5.15 -2.59 8.01
N ILE A 78 3.99 -3.25 8.12
CA ILE A 78 3.84 -4.49 8.91
C ILE A 78 4.73 -5.60 8.34
N ARG A 79 4.77 -5.76 7.02
CA ARG A 79 5.65 -6.75 6.38
C ARG A 79 7.12 -6.57 6.75
N LYS A 80 7.61 -5.32 6.78
CA LYS A 80 8.97 -4.98 7.19
C LYS A 80 9.18 -5.31 8.66
N LEU A 81 8.27 -4.93 9.55
CA LEU A 81 8.37 -5.25 10.97
C LEU A 81 8.35 -6.76 11.25
N LEU A 82 7.46 -7.51 10.61
CA LEU A 82 7.45 -8.98 10.70
C LEU A 82 8.79 -9.57 10.28
N LYS A 83 9.31 -9.16 9.12
CA LYS A 83 10.60 -9.66 8.63
C LYS A 83 11.75 -9.33 9.57
N ASP A 84 11.78 -8.12 10.14
CA ASP A 84 12.90 -7.61 10.92
C ASP A 84 12.87 -8.06 12.39
N LYS A 85 11.68 -8.30 12.96
CA LYS A 85 11.47 -8.56 14.40
C LYS A 85 10.81 -9.90 14.73
N PHE A 86 10.11 -10.52 13.77
CA PHE A 86 9.37 -11.77 13.94
C PHE A 86 9.69 -12.73 12.79
N TYR A 87 10.99 -12.92 12.52
CA TYR A 87 11.49 -13.57 11.31
C TYR A 87 11.00 -15.01 11.15
N GLU A 88 10.87 -15.76 12.25
CA GLU A 88 10.38 -17.14 12.23
C GLU A 88 8.90 -17.20 11.80
N ASP A 89 8.04 -16.35 12.37
CA ASP A 89 6.64 -16.25 11.96
C ASP A 89 6.51 -15.77 10.51
N TYR A 90 7.29 -14.76 10.13
CA TYR A 90 7.34 -14.26 8.75
C TYR A 90 7.67 -15.38 7.76
N ASN A 91 8.70 -16.18 8.03
CA ASN A 91 9.10 -17.29 7.17
C ASN A 91 8.04 -18.38 7.15
N ARG A 92 7.49 -18.78 8.31
CA ARG A 92 6.42 -19.76 8.39
C ARG A 92 5.22 -19.36 7.51
N MET A 93 4.74 -18.13 7.66
CA MET A 93 3.62 -17.60 6.87
C MET A 93 3.95 -17.50 5.37
N LYS A 94 5.21 -17.22 5.03
CA LYS A 94 5.67 -17.18 3.64
C LYS A 94 5.67 -18.58 3.01
N GLU A 95 6.17 -19.58 3.73
CA GLU A 95 6.25 -20.97 3.28
C GLU A 95 4.87 -21.62 3.13
N THR A 96 3.93 -21.29 4.02
CA THR A 96 2.53 -21.73 3.93
C THR A 96 1.70 -20.94 2.92
N GLY A 97 2.25 -19.87 2.33
CA GLY A 97 1.53 -18.99 1.41
C GLY A 97 0.47 -18.10 2.06
N SER A 98 0.43 -18.02 3.39
CA SER A 98 -0.57 -17.21 4.12
C SER A 98 -0.12 -15.76 4.38
N LEU A 99 1.15 -15.41 4.17
CA LEU A 99 1.72 -14.12 4.54
C LEU A 99 0.89 -12.89 4.15
N THR A 100 0.38 -12.81 2.93
CA THR A 100 -0.43 -11.66 2.49
C THR A 100 -1.72 -11.55 3.31
N TYR A 101 -2.39 -12.67 3.54
CA TYR A 101 -3.62 -12.71 4.33
C TYR A 101 -3.35 -12.34 5.79
N GLU A 102 -2.29 -12.89 6.39
CA GLU A 102 -1.89 -12.61 7.76
C GLU A 102 -1.55 -11.13 7.97
N ILE A 103 -0.83 -10.50 7.03
CA ILE A 103 -0.53 -9.07 7.11
C ILE A 103 -1.82 -8.26 7.05
N ILE A 104 -2.80 -8.64 6.21
CA ILE A 104 -4.08 -7.92 6.12
C ILE A 104 -4.85 -8.04 7.44
N GLN A 105 -4.85 -9.22 8.07
CA GLN A 105 -5.45 -9.38 9.40
C GLN A 105 -4.71 -8.55 10.47
N LEU A 106 -3.38 -8.48 10.40
CA LEU A 106 -2.57 -7.64 11.28
C LEU A 106 -2.82 -6.13 11.06
N MET A 107 -3.11 -5.71 9.83
CA MET A 107 -3.50 -4.33 9.55
C MET A 107 -4.77 -3.97 10.30
N ASP A 108 -5.79 -4.83 10.24
CA ASP A 108 -7.05 -4.62 10.97
C ASP A 108 -6.82 -4.70 12.49
N TRP A 109 -5.98 -5.63 12.96
CA TRP A 109 -5.63 -5.77 14.38
C TRP A 109 -4.90 -4.54 14.95
N CYS A 110 -4.05 -3.91 14.15
CA CYS A 110 -3.25 -2.76 14.56
C CYS A 110 -3.86 -1.41 14.15
N GLU A 111 -5.11 -1.39 13.65
CA GLU A 111 -5.71 -0.18 13.07
C GLU A 111 -5.79 0.96 14.08
N ASP A 112 -6.18 0.69 15.33
CA ASP A 112 -6.23 1.69 16.40
C ASP A 112 -4.84 2.30 16.67
N GLY A 113 -3.79 1.47 16.59
CA GLY A 113 -2.41 1.92 16.71
C GLY A 113 -2.01 2.86 15.58
N PHE A 114 -2.35 2.54 14.32
CA PHE A 114 -2.10 3.45 13.21
C PHE A 114 -2.94 4.73 13.27
N ALA A 115 -4.19 4.63 13.72
CA ALA A 115 -5.11 5.76 13.82
C ALA A 115 -4.67 6.76 14.90
N CYS A 116 -4.22 6.27 16.06
CA CYS A 116 -3.70 7.12 17.16
C CYS A 116 -2.55 8.04 16.73
N PHE A 117 -1.75 7.59 15.77
CA PHE A 117 -0.59 8.33 15.27
C PHE A 117 -0.88 9.05 13.95
N GLU A 118 -2.08 8.92 13.38
CA GLU A 118 -2.42 9.44 12.04
C GLU A 118 -1.37 9.02 10.99
N PHE A 119 -1.10 7.71 10.88
CA PHE A 119 0.00 7.16 10.08
C PHE A 119 0.15 7.77 8.67
N ASN A 120 1.30 8.39 8.40
CA ASN A 120 1.64 9.11 7.18
C ASN A 120 3.16 9.12 6.92
N GLU A 121 3.62 9.69 5.80
CA GLU A 121 5.04 9.63 5.38
C GLU A 121 5.97 10.37 6.35
N ASP A 122 5.48 11.35 7.12
CA ASP A 122 6.28 12.12 8.07
C ASP A 122 6.53 11.37 9.39
N ASN A 123 5.67 10.41 9.74
CA ASN A 123 5.73 9.69 11.01
C ASN A 123 6.01 8.18 10.86
N GLU A 124 6.27 7.68 9.65
CA GLU A 124 6.49 6.24 9.45
C GLU A 124 7.74 5.70 10.17
N ASP A 125 8.72 6.55 10.46
CA ASP A 125 9.91 6.20 11.23
C ASP A 125 9.82 6.58 12.73
N ASP A 126 8.64 7.00 13.20
CA ASP A 126 8.43 7.32 14.62
C ASP A 126 8.64 6.08 15.51
N SER A 127 9.46 6.25 16.55
CA SER A 127 9.87 5.14 17.41
C SER A 127 8.73 4.64 18.30
N LEU A 128 7.79 5.50 18.70
CA LEU A 128 6.64 5.12 19.52
C LEU A 128 5.60 4.38 18.67
N LEU A 129 5.30 4.88 17.46
CA LEU A 129 4.48 4.16 16.48
C LEU A 129 5.04 2.76 16.25
N LYS A 130 6.34 2.67 15.96
CA LYS A 130 7.01 1.39 15.73
C LYS A 130 6.86 0.42 16.89
N GLU A 131 7.01 0.91 18.10
CA GLU A 131 6.88 0.09 19.30
C GLU A 131 5.43 -0.35 19.54
N VAL A 132 4.46 0.53 19.34
CA VAL A 132 3.02 0.22 19.44
C VAL A 132 2.63 -0.86 18.43
N ILE A 133 3.01 -0.70 17.16
CA ILE A 133 2.68 -1.70 16.13
C ILE A 133 3.43 -3.01 16.38
N ARG A 134 4.70 -2.96 16.85
CA ARG A 134 5.45 -4.17 17.22
C ARG A 134 4.75 -4.94 18.34
N GLN A 135 4.27 -4.26 19.37
CA GLN A 135 3.51 -4.89 20.46
C GLN A 135 2.18 -5.48 19.96
N GLY A 136 1.47 -4.77 19.08
CA GLY A 136 0.25 -5.29 18.44
C GLY A 136 0.49 -6.58 17.66
N ILE A 137 1.55 -6.62 16.85
CA ILE A 137 1.97 -7.84 16.13
C ILE A 137 2.32 -8.97 17.10
N GLN A 138 3.11 -8.68 18.14
CA GLN A 138 3.48 -9.69 19.14
C GLN A 138 2.23 -10.31 19.78
N HIS A 139 1.29 -9.47 20.21
CA HIS A 139 0.07 -9.93 20.84
C HIS A 139 -0.80 -10.78 19.90
N TYR A 140 -0.92 -10.38 18.63
CA TYR A 140 -1.61 -11.16 17.61
C TYR A 140 -1.01 -12.57 17.45
N LEU A 141 0.31 -12.67 17.41
CA LEU A 141 1.03 -13.93 17.24
C LEU A 141 0.91 -14.85 18.46
N GLU A 142 0.80 -14.29 19.67
CA GLU A 142 0.65 -15.06 20.92
C GLU A 142 -0.75 -15.68 21.11
N ILE A 143 -1.79 -15.05 20.55
CA ILE A 143 -3.19 -15.52 20.69
C ILE A 143 -3.53 -16.65 19.69
N LYS A 144 -2.73 -16.82 18.64
CA LYS A 144 -3.00 -17.71 17.52
C LYS A 144 -2.38 -19.09 17.68
#